data_AF-A0A8S3K278-F1
#
_entry.id   AF-A0A8S3K278-F1
#
_cell.length_a   1.000
_cell.length_b   1.000
_cell.length_c   1.000
_cell.angle_alpha   90.00
_cell.angle_beta   90.00
_cell.angle_gamma   90.00
#
_symmetry.space_group_name_H-M   'P 1'
#
loop_
_entity.id
_entity.type
_entity.pdbx_description
1 polymer ?
#
loop_
_entity_poly.entity_id
_entity_poly.type
_entity_poly.pdbx_seq_one_letter_code
_entity_poly.pdbx_strand_id
1 'polypeptide(L)'
;GPGENGEGVSLKDGEEKRRGEKSVDDYGFNEVASEKISLDRHARDTRPKECKYWKYPSVDKLPTASVVLVFFDEGWSTLVRTFHSVINTSPKELLKDIILVDDYSDEEHITVRLPEYIKKWNGLVKYVRTKQR
;
A
#
# COMPACT_ATOMS: atom_id res chain seq x y z
N GLY A 1 5.15 6.26 -15.57
CA GLY A 1 5.88 4.99 -15.81
C GLY A 1 4.87 3.87 -15.95
N PRO A 2 5.29 2.59 -15.84
CA PRO A 2 4.35 1.47 -15.81
C PRO A 2 3.28 1.64 -14.72
N GLY A 3 2.01 1.40 -15.04
CA GLY A 3 0.89 1.42 -14.09
C GLY A 3 0.41 2.80 -13.63
N GLU A 4 1.02 3.88 -14.13
CA GLU A 4 0.62 5.25 -13.83
C GLU A 4 -0.79 5.54 -14.34
N ASN A 5 -1.58 6.31 -13.60
CA ASN A 5 -2.99 6.59 -13.89
C ASN A 5 -3.87 5.33 -14.05
N GLY A 6 -3.41 4.18 -13.53
CA GLY A 6 -4.12 2.91 -13.67
C GLY A 6 -3.98 2.23 -15.03
N GLU A 7 -3.02 2.65 -15.86
CA GLU A 7 -2.75 1.97 -17.13
C GLU A 7 -2.26 0.53 -16.93
N GLY A 8 -2.53 -0.33 -17.92
CA GLY A 8 -2.10 -1.72 -17.89
C GLY A 8 -0.57 -1.88 -17.88
N VAL A 9 -0.08 -2.93 -17.20
CA VAL A 9 1.33 -3.31 -17.20
C VAL A 9 1.49 -4.69 -17.79
N SER A 10 2.25 -4.79 -18.87
CA SER A 10 2.61 -6.06 -19.49
C SER A 10 4.03 -6.44 -19.13
N LEU A 11 4.21 -7.70 -18.76
CA LEU A 11 5.54 -8.29 -18.56
C LEU A 11 6.14 -8.68 -19.91
N LYS A 12 7.48 -8.62 -20.00
CA LYS A 12 8.23 -9.16 -21.13
C LYS A 12 8.12 -10.69 -21.13
N ASP A 13 8.08 -11.27 -22.32
CA ASP A 13 8.10 -12.74 -22.46
C ASP A 13 9.39 -13.36 -21.90
N GLY A 14 9.36 -14.69 -21.72
CA GLY A 14 10.47 -15.45 -21.17
C GLY A 14 10.45 -15.49 -19.66
N GLU A 15 11.60 -15.23 -19.03
CA GLU A 15 11.79 -15.39 -17.58
C GLU A 15 10.88 -14.48 -16.76
N GLU A 16 10.69 -13.23 -17.20
CA GLU A 16 9.89 -12.26 -16.46
C GLU A 16 8.41 -12.66 -16.38
N LYS A 17 7.83 -13.08 -17.51
CA LYS A 17 6.48 -13.65 -17.56
C LYS A 17 6.36 -14.90 -16.69
N ARG A 18 7.34 -15.82 -16.74
CA ARG A 18 7.34 -17.05 -15.92
C ARG A 18 7.39 -16.75 -14.42
N ARG A 19 8.17 -15.73 -14.01
CA ARG A 19 8.18 -15.24 -12.62
C ARG A 19 6.84 -14.62 -12.23
N GLY A 20 6.21 -13.87 -13.13
CA GLY A 20 4.89 -13.30 -12.93
C GLY A 20 3.83 -14.38 -12.72
N GLU A 21 3.81 -15.40 -13.58
CA GLU A 21 2.93 -16.57 -13.47
C GLU A 21 3.14 -17.28 -12.13
N LYS A 22 4.39 -17.56 -11.75
CA LYS A 22 4.68 -18.15 -10.43
C LYS A 22 4.20 -17.28 -9.26
N SER A 23 4.38 -15.96 -9.33
CA SER A 23 3.92 -15.07 -8.25
C SER A 23 2.41 -15.07 -8.05
N VAL A 24 1.63 -15.41 -9.09
CA VAL A 24 0.18 -15.59 -8.96
C VAL A 24 -0.13 -16.81 -8.10
N ASP A 25 0.66 -17.88 -8.17
CA ASP A 25 0.50 -19.04 -7.30
C ASP A 25 0.85 -18.71 -5.84
N ASP A 26 1.89 -17.89 -5.63
CA ASP A 26 2.40 -17.53 -4.30
C ASP A 26 1.48 -16.50 -3.59
N TYR A 27 1.02 -15.46 -4.30
CA TYR A 27 0.30 -14.30 -3.71
C TYR A 27 -1.14 -14.13 -4.20
N GLY A 28 -1.58 -14.87 -5.21
CA GLY A 28 -2.88 -14.69 -5.86
C GLY A 28 -2.94 -13.55 -6.89
N PHE A 29 -1.81 -12.88 -7.16
CA PHE A 29 -1.71 -11.80 -8.15
C PHE A 29 -0.29 -11.68 -8.71
N ASN A 30 -0.11 -10.89 -9.76
CA ASN A 30 1.18 -10.73 -10.44
C ASN A 30 2.08 -9.73 -9.69
N GLU A 31 2.85 -10.21 -8.71
CA GLU A 31 3.75 -9.38 -7.92
C GLU A 31 4.87 -8.76 -8.78
N VAL A 32 5.37 -9.47 -9.80
CA VAL A 32 6.40 -8.93 -10.71
C VAL A 32 5.89 -7.70 -11.47
N ALA A 33 4.62 -7.71 -11.88
CA ALA A 33 4.00 -6.53 -12.48
C ALA A 33 3.82 -5.42 -11.45
N SER A 34 3.41 -5.76 -10.23
CA SER A 34 3.27 -4.80 -9.13
C SER A 34 4.61 -4.13 -8.78
N GLU A 35 5.71 -4.85 -8.68
CA GLU A 35 7.06 -4.31 -8.41
C GLU A 35 7.52 -3.27 -9.46
N LYS A 36 7.04 -3.36 -10.71
CA LYS A 36 7.35 -2.39 -11.77
C LYS A 36 6.56 -1.08 -11.65
N ILE A 37 5.46 -1.10 -10.90
CA ILE A 37 4.61 0.07 -10.71
C ILE A 37 5.16 0.87 -9.53
N SER A 38 5.26 2.20 -9.67
CA SER A 38 5.71 3.08 -8.59
C SER A 38 4.87 2.93 -7.31
N LEU A 39 5.52 2.86 -6.15
CA LEU A 39 4.84 2.85 -4.84
C LEU A 39 3.98 4.12 -4.63
N ASP A 40 4.33 5.20 -5.32
CA ASP A 40 3.65 6.50 -5.29
C ASP A 40 2.87 6.79 -6.60
N ARG A 41 2.48 5.75 -7.36
CA ARG A 41 1.74 5.95 -8.61
C ARG A 41 0.43 6.71 -8.39
N HIS A 42 0.05 7.57 -9.33
CA HIS A 42 -1.27 8.20 -9.32
C HIS A 42 -2.33 7.24 -9.85
N ALA A 43 -3.51 7.28 -9.22
CA ALA A 43 -4.70 6.66 -9.76
C ALA A 43 -5.55 7.70 -10.51
N ARG A 44 -6.21 7.27 -11.59
CA ARG A 44 -7.14 8.13 -12.33
C ARG A 44 -8.37 8.43 -11.47
N ASP A 45 -8.78 9.70 -11.42
CA ASP A 45 -10.03 10.10 -10.79
C ASP A 45 -11.23 9.77 -11.70
N THR A 46 -11.94 8.69 -11.39
CA THR A 46 -13.14 8.22 -12.10
C THR A 46 -14.44 8.58 -11.38
N ARG A 47 -14.38 9.35 -10.30
CA ARG A 47 -15.56 9.74 -9.52
C ARG A 47 -16.49 10.65 -10.36
N PRO A 48 -17.80 10.65 -10.08
CA PRO A 48 -18.72 11.64 -10.65
C PRO A 48 -18.21 13.07 -10.43
N LYS A 49 -18.46 13.97 -11.40
CA LYS A 49 -17.95 15.35 -11.34
C LYS A 49 -18.47 16.08 -10.09
N GLU A 50 -19.67 15.74 -9.67
CA GLU A 50 -20.39 16.25 -8.49
C GLU A 50 -19.58 16.01 -7.20
N CYS A 51 -18.83 14.90 -7.10
CA CYS A 51 -18.00 14.58 -5.95
C CYS A 51 -16.98 15.69 -5.61
N LYS A 52 -16.54 16.45 -6.61
CA LYS A 52 -15.56 17.55 -6.43
C LYS A 52 -16.16 18.80 -5.78
N TYR A 53 -17.48 18.89 -5.73
CA TYR A 53 -18.20 20.08 -5.25
C TYR A 53 -18.88 19.87 -3.89
N TRP A 54 -18.82 18.66 -3.32
CA TRP A 54 -19.29 18.42 -1.95
C TRP A 54 -18.41 19.18 -0.95
N LYS A 55 -19.06 19.94 -0.07
CA LYS A 55 -18.40 20.70 0.98
C LYS A 55 -18.56 19.96 2.31
N TYR A 56 -17.44 19.69 2.95
CA TYR A 56 -17.38 19.17 4.31
C TYR A 56 -17.09 20.31 5.29
N PRO A 57 -17.31 20.11 6.60
CA PRO A 57 -16.76 21.01 7.62
C PRO A 57 -15.25 21.23 7.40
N SER A 58 -14.76 22.36 7.91
CA SER A 58 -13.33 22.66 7.87
C SER A 58 -12.52 21.56 8.56
N VAL A 59 -11.28 21.33 8.11
CA VAL A 59 -10.43 20.21 8.54
C VAL A 59 -10.24 20.17 10.06
N ASP A 60 -10.18 21.34 10.72
CA ASP A 60 -10.10 21.49 12.18
C ASP A 60 -11.32 20.96 12.96
N LYS A 61 -12.46 20.78 12.28
CA LYS A 61 -13.71 20.26 12.86
C LYS A 61 -13.94 18.79 12.57
N LEU A 62 -13.10 18.19 11.73
CA LEU A 62 -13.19 16.78 11.41
C LEU A 62 -12.36 15.96 12.41
N PRO A 63 -12.82 14.76 12.82
CA PRO A 63 -12.06 13.92 13.70
C PRO A 63 -10.81 13.37 12.99
N THR A 64 -9.73 13.22 13.73
CA THR A 64 -8.56 12.45 13.28
C THR A 64 -8.89 10.95 13.21
N ALA A 65 -8.24 10.22 12.32
CA ALA A 65 -8.38 8.77 12.18
C ALA A 65 -7.02 8.06 12.23
N SER A 66 -7.02 6.88 12.85
CA SER A 66 -5.95 5.89 12.75
C SER A 66 -6.32 4.88 11.68
N VAL A 67 -5.40 4.56 10.77
CA VAL A 67 -5.62 3.54 9.73
C VAL A 67 -4.95 2.24 10.17
N VAL A 68 -5.74 1.19 10.36
CA VAL A 68 -5.24 -0.14 10.76
C VAL A 68 -5.23 -1.05 9.53
N LEU A 69 -4.04 -1.56 9.19
CA LEU A 69 -3.84 -2.51 8.09
C LEU A 69 -3.37 -3.83 8.68
N VAL A 70 -4.22 -4.85 8.65
CA VAL A 70 -3.88 -6.21 9.07
C VAL A 70 -3.45 -7.00 7.85
N PHE A 71 -2.33 -7.72 7.94
CA PHE A 71 -1.78 -8.47 6.81
C PHE A 71 -1.04 -9.72 7.29
N PHE A 72 -0.92 -10.71 6.40
CA PHE A 72 -0.22 -11.97 6.62
C PHE A 72 0.44 -12.40 5.31
N ASP A 73 1.77 -12.57 5.31
CA ASP A 73 2.58 -12.93 4.13
C ASP A 73 2.26 -12.13 2.85
N GLU A 74 1.91 -10.85 3.01
CA GLU A 74 1.55 -9.96 1.91
C GLU A 74 2.75 -9.63 1.01
N GLY A 75 2.49 -9.47 -0.29
CA GLY A 75 3.48 -8.99 -1.25
C GLY A 75 4.06 -7.64 -0.85
N TRP A 76 5.39 -7.48 -0.96
CA TRP A 76 6.07 -6.27 -0.53
C TRP A 76 5.51 -5.02 -1.23
N SER A 77 5.36 -5.10 -2.56
CA SER A 77 4.98 -3.92 -3.33
C SER A 77 3.52 -3.51 -3.11
N THR A 78 2.61 -4.45 -2.84
CA THR A 78 1.19 -4.17 -2.55
C THR A 78 1.02 -3.57 -1.16
N LEU A 79 1.63 -4.17 -0.13
CA LEU A 79 1.60 -3.66 1.23
C LEU A 79 2.14 -2.23 1.29
N VAL A 80 3.31 -2.00 0.71
CA VAL A 80 3.98 -0.70 0.77
C VAL A 80 3.21 0.36 -0.01
N ARG A 81 2.73 0.04 -1.21
CA ARG A 81 1.92 0.95 -2.01
C ARG A 81 0.61 1.33 -1.31
N THR A 82 0.02 0.41 -0.54
CA THR A 82 -1.23 0.65 0.19
C THR A 82 -1.04 1.75 1.22
N PHE A 83 -0.05 1.64 2.10
CA PHE A 83 0.14 2.67 3.12
C PHE A 83 0.78 3.96 2.54
N HIS A 84 1.57 3.88 1.46
CA HIS A 84 1.98 5.07 0.70
C HIS A 84 0.77 5.84 0.16
N SER A 85 -0.22 5.14 -0.41
CA SER A 85 -1.46 5.74 -0.89
C SER A 85 -2.22 6.46 0.23
N VAL A 86 -2.31 5.85 1.42
CA VAL A 86 -2.92 6.49 2.61
C VAL A 86 -2.21 7.79 2.95
N ILE A 87 -0.87 7.79 2.99
CA ILE A 87 -0.06 8.98 3.31
C ILE A 87 -0.23 10.07 2.24
N ASN A 88 -0.28 9.68 0.97
CA ASN A 88 -0.31 10.63 -0.15
C ASN A 88 -1.70 11.25 -0.37
N THR A 89 -2.77 10.55 0.01
CA THR A 89 -4.15 10.96 -0.31
C THR A 89 -4.97 11.42 0.90
N SER A 90 -4.48 11.20 2.13
CA SER A 90 -5.14 11.68 3.35
C SER A 90 -4.63 13.08 3.74
N PRO A 91 -5.53 14.02 4.14
CA PRO A 91 -5.10 15.26 4.77
C PRO A 91 -4.25 14.98 6.02
N LYS A 92 -3.08 15.61 6.12
CA LYS A 92 -2.08 15.32 7.17
C LYS A 92 -2.60 15.59 8.57
N GLU A 93 -3.47 16.58 8.70
CA GLU A 93 -4.10 17.00 9.95
C GLU A 93 -5.12 15.96 10.46
N LEU A 94 -5.65 15.13 9.57
CA LEU A 94 -6.64 14.10 9.90
C LEU A 94 -6.01 12.72 10.09
N LEU A 95 -4.84 12.46 9.50
CA LEU A 95 -4.15 11.19 9.65
C LEU A 95 -3.34 11.17 10.95
N LYS A 96 -3.88 10.50 11.97
CA LYS A 96 -3.22 10.35 13.28
C LYS A 96 -1.98 9.44 13.19
N ASP A 97 -2.18 8.24 12.67
CA ASP A 97 -1.14 7.23 12.45
C ASP A 97 -1.65 6.10 11.55
N ILE A 98 -0.70 5.29 11.06
CA ILE A 98 -0.97 4.04 10.35
C ILE A 98 -0.39 2.90 11.19
N ILE A 99 -1.22 1.90 11.49
CA ILE A 99 -0.84 0.74 12.30
C ILE A 99 -0.85 -0.48 11.39
N LEU A 100 0.34 -0.97 11.05
CA LEU A 100 0.57 -2.20 10.32
C LEU A 100 0.58 -3.35 11.33
N VAL A 101 -0.44 -4.20 11.27
CA VAL A 101 -0.60 -5.38 12.14
C VAL A 101 -0.21 -6.62 11.34
N ASP A 102 0.96 -7.15 11.64
CA ASP A 102 1.48 -8.40 11.10
C ASP A 102 0.89 -9.58 11.88
N ASP A 103 0.04 -10.35 11.21
CA ASP A 103 -0.59 -11.55 11.76
C ASP A 103 0.30 -12.79 11.63
N TYR A 104 1.49 -12.72 12.22
CA TYR A 104 2.45 -13.82 12.30
C TYR A 104 3.01 -14.28 10.93
N SER A 105 3.44 -13.33 10.10
CA SER A 105 4.11 -13.59 8.81
C SER A 105 5.51 -14.18 8.98
N ASP A 106 5.92 -15.02 8.04
CA ASP A 106 7.23 -15.70 8.04
C ASP A 106 8.26 -15.01 7.13
N GLU A 107 7.81 -14.27 6.13
CA GLU A 107 8.65 -13.66 5.09
C GLU A 107 9.63 -12.58 5.61
N GLU A 108 10.91 -12.67 5.23
CA GLU A 108 11.97 -11.75 5.71
C GLU A 108 11.71 -10.28 5.33
N HIS A 109 11.07 -10.03 4.18
CA HIS A 109 10.72 -8.67 3.78
C HIS A 109 9.69 -8.03 4.71
N ILE A 110 8.87 -8.84 5.37
CA ILE A 110 7.94 -8.36 6.41
C ILE A 110 8.65 -8.24 7.75
N THR A 111 9.35 -9.28 8.17
CA THR A 111 9.81 -9.39 9.56
C THR A 111 11.04 -8.52 9.85
N VAL A 112 11.86 -8.24 8.83
CA VAL A 112 13.11 -7.48 8.96
C VAL A 112 13.04 -6.18 8.17
N ARG A 113 12.76 -6.26 6.87
CA ARG A 113 12.86 -5.09 5.98
C ARG A 113 11.79 -4.04 6.24
N LEU A 114 10.55 -4.44 6.51
CA LEU A 114 9.44 -3.50 6.74
C LEU A 114 9.66 -2.62 7.99
N PRO A 115 9.99 -3.15 9.19
CA PRO A 115 10.32 -2.34 10.36
C PRO A 115 11.42 -1.30 10.12
N GLU A 116 12.45 -1.65 9.35
CA GLU A 116 13.50 -0.71 8.98
C GLU A 116 13.01 0.36 8.00
N TYR A 117 12.26 -0.06 6.97
CA TYR A 117 11.74 0.84 5.94
C TYR A 117 10.79 1.90 6.48
N ILE A 118 9.96 1.57 7.47
CA ILE A 118 8.97 2.51 8.02
C ILE A 118 9.56 3.61 8.90
N LYS A 119 10.82 3.48 9.34
CA LYS A 119 11.50 4.49 10.18
C LYS A 119 11.54 5.88 9.56
N LYS A 120 11.57 5.98 8.22
CA LYS A 120 11.60 7.26 7.50
C LYS A 120 10.37 8.15 7.71
N TRP A 121 9.27 7.60 8.25
CA TRP A 121 8.08 8.35 8.62
C TRP A 121 8.03 8.75 10.10
N ASN A 122 9.14 8.65 10.83
CA ASN A 122 9.31 9.22 12.17
C ASN A 122 8.18 8.85 13.16
N GLY A 123 7.69 7.60 13.10
CA GLY A 123 6.65 7.08 13.99
C GLY A 123 5.20 7.28 13.54
N LEU A 124 4.95 7.94 12.39
CA LEU A 124 3.61 8.00 11.78
C LEU A 124 3.11 6.61 11.38
N VAL A 125 4.01 5.77 10.84
CA VAL A 125 3.73 4.37 10.51
C VAL A 125 4.32 3.49 11.62
N LYS A 126 3.49 2.62 12.18
CA LYS A 126 3.82 1.74 13.31
C LYS A 126 3.66 0.29 12.88
N TYR A 127 4.54 -0.57 13.38
CA TYR A 127 4.49 -2.01 13.14
C TYR A 127 4.19 -2.73 14.46
N VAL A 128 3.18 -3.59 14.43
CA VAL A 128 2.72 -4.42 15.54
C VAL A 128 2.64 -5.85 15.04
N ARG A 129 3.19 -6.81 15.77
CA ARG A 129 3.18 -8.21 15.38
C ARG A 129 2.45 -9.07 16.41
N THR A 130 1.59 -9.98 15.95
CA THR A 130 0.93 -10.99 16.81
C THR A 130 1.92 -12.09 17.20
N LYS A 131 1.72 -12.71 18.37
CA LYS A 131 2.62 -13.77 18.87
C LYS A 131 2.30 -15.17 18.32
N GLN A 132 1.13 -15.31 17.73
CA GLN A 132 0.54 -16.52 17.18
C GLN A 132 -0.56 -16.10 16.21
N ARG A 133 -0.91 -17.01 15.30
CA ARG A 133 -2.15 -16.90 14.51
C ARG A 133 -3.39 -17.13 15.38
#